data_AF-A0A6N9EMW1-F1
#
_entry.id   AF-A0A6N9EMW1-F1
#
_cell.length_a   1.000
_cell.length_b   1.000
_cell.length_c   1.000
_cell.angle_alpha   90.00
_cell.angle_beta   90.00
_cell.angle_gamma   90.00
#
_symmetry.space_group_name_H-M   'P 1'
#
loop_
_entity.id
_entity.type
_entity.pdbx_description
1 polymer ?
#
loop_
_entity_poly.entity_id
_entity_poly.type
_entity_poly.pdbx_seq_one_letter_code
_entity_poly.pdbx_strand_id
1 'polypeptide(L)'
;MPDPSPGHWWNDLAGSWMFYSRLPPLPWVRPRFGRIARFAPLVGVAVALIQGLLWQLVEPLHLPVASGISLLMVAEMGLTGGLHLDGVMDTADGLSAGTAQHKAMADSRVGAMG
;
A
#
# COMPACT_ATOMS: atom_id res chain seq x y z
N MET A 1 -16.62 20.79 9.26
CA MET A 1 -17.60 19.73 9.61
C MET A 1 -17.55 18.67 8.52
N PRO A 2 -17.46 17.36 8.85
CA PRO A 2 -17.59 16.33 7.83
C PRO A 2 -19.04 16.29 7.35
N ASP A 3 -19.25 16.45 6.03
CA ASP A 3 -20.56 16.37 5.37
C ASP A 3 -21.15 14.95 5.53
N PRO A 4 -22.36 14.82 6.13
CA PRO A 4 -23.02 13.53 6.40
C PRO A 4 -23.83 12.97 5.20
N SER A 5 -23.75 13.56 4.00
CA SER A 5 -24.59 13.21 2.85
C SER A 5 -24.49 11.74 2.38
N PRO A 6 -25.52 10.87 2.51
CA PRO A 6 -25.42 9.44 2.15
C PRO A 6 -25.01 9.25 0.68
N GLY A 7 -23.79 8.77 0.41
CA GLY A 7 -23.28 8.61 -0.98
C GLY A 7 -21.75 8.61 -1.16
N HIS A 8 -20.99 9.00 -0.14
CA HIS A 8 -19.52 9.20 -0.25
C HIS A 8 -18.65 7.96 -0.01
N TRP A 9 -19.22 6.79 0.28
CA TRP A 9 -18.43 5.58 0.60
C TRP A 9 -17.68 5.05 -0.62
N TRP A 10 -18.31 5.11 -1.80
CA TRP A 10 -17.68 4.76 -3.07
C TRP A 10 -16.53 5.72 -3.42
N ASN A 11 -16.69 7.00 -3.12
CA ASN A 11 -15.64 8.00 -3.32
C ASN A 11 -14.45 7.77 -2.39
N ASP A 12 -14.71 7.46 -1.11
CA ASP A 12 -13.66 7.10 -0.15
C ASP A 12 -12.99 5.75 -0.51
N LEU A 13 -13.75 4.78 -1.04
CA LEU A 13 -13.20 3.53 -1.55
C LEU A 13 -12.32 3.77 -2.79
N ALA A 14 -12.75 4.61 -3.73
CA ALA A 14 -11.94 4.99 -4.88
C ALA A 14 -10.67 5.74 -4.46
N GLY A 15 -10.74 6.60 -3.44
CA GLY A 15 -9.57 7.23 -2.83
C GLY A 15 -8.63 6.20 -2.20
N SER A 16 -9.16 5.21 -1.48
CA SER A 16 -8.41 4.10 -0.91
C SER A 16 -7.71 3.26 -1.99
N TRP A 17 -8.43 2.88 -3.04
CA TRP A 17 -7.90 2.16 -4.19
C TRP A 17 -6.72 2.87 -4.83
N MET A 18 -6.84 4.18 -5.06
CA MET A 18 -5.77 4.99 -5.66
C MET A 18 -4.60 5.26 -4.72
N PHE A 19 -4.84 5.27 -3.40
CA PHE A 19 -3.79 5.54 -2.42
C PHE A 19 -2.95 4.28 -2.14
N TYR A 20 -3.60 3.13 -1.96
CA TYR A 20 -2.96 1.86 -1.58
C TYR A 20 -2.52 1.01 -2.78
N SER A 21 -2.85 1.42 -4.02
CA SER A 21 -2.45 0.69 -5.23
C SER A 21 -2.12 1.62 -6.39
N ARG A 22 -1.35 1.09 -7.34
CA ARG A 22 -0.97 1.72 -8.62
C ARG A 22 -1.84 1.21 -9.78
N LEU A 23 -2.96 0.56 -9.47
CA LEU A 23 -3.90 0.05 -10.45
C LEU A 23 -4.74 1.18 -11.06
N PRO A 24 -5.33 0.96 -12.26
CA PRO A 24 -6.14 1.99 -12.92
C PRO A 24 -7.23 2.54 -12.01
N PRO A 25 -7.50 3.86 -12.06
CA PRO A 25 -8.55 4.45 -11.25
C PRO A 25 -9.91 3.87 -11.62
N LEU A 26 -10.79 3.75 -10.63
CA LEU A 26 -12.17 3.33 -10.87
C LEU A 26 -12.86 4.39 -11.74
N PRO A 27 -13.28 4.04 -12.96
CA PRO A 27 -13.89 5.03 -13.82
C PRO A 27 -15.23 5.45 -13.19
N TRP A 28 -15.72 6.64 -13.51
CA TRP A 28 -17.04 7.14 -13.09
C TRP A 28 -17.20 7.48 -11.59
N VAL A 29 -16.17 7.29 -10.75
CA VAL A 29 -16.19 7.62 -9.32
C VAL A 29 -15.19 8.74 -9.03
N ARG A 30 -15.59 9.75 -8.25
CA ARG A 30 -14.69 10.85 -7.85
C ARG A 30 -14.00 10.49 -6.53
N PRO A 31 -12.68 10.26 -6.50
CA PRO A 31 -11.99 9.85 -5.28
C PRO A 31 -12.06 10.92 -4.19
N ARG A 32 -12.20 10.48 -2.94
CA ARG A 32 -12.11 11.32 -1.74
C ARG A 32 -11.15 10.68 -0.75
N PHE A 33 -10.28 11.48 -0.13
CA PHE A 33 -9.21 10.96 0.73
C PHE A 33 -9.50 11.05 2.24
N GLY A 34 -10.71 11.47 2.63
CA GLY A 34 -11.01 11.81 4.03
C GLY A 34 -11.16 10.62 4.99
N ARG A 35 -11.54 9.43 4.49
CA ARG A 35 -11.76 8.21 5.32
C ARG A 35 -11.33 6.94 4.60
N ILE A 36 -10.19 6.98 3.91
CA ILE A 36 -9.75 5.88 3.03
C ILE A 36 -9.24 4.66 3.79
N ALA A 37 -8.68 4.84 5.00
CA ALA A 37 -8.04 3.78 5.77
C ALA A 37 -9.00 2.63 6.14
N ARG A 38 -10.30 2.92 6.31
CA ARG A 38 -11.32 1.89 6.59
C ARG A 38 -11.50 0.87 5.47
N PHE A 39 -11.09 1.22 4.25
CA PHE A 39 -11.15 0.35 3.08
C PHE A 39 -9.80 -0.32 2.77
N ALA A 40 -8.74 -0.05 3.54
CA ALA A 40 -7.45 -0.70 3.37
C ALA A 40 -7.54 -2.24 3.41
N PRO A 41 -8.37 -2.88 4.27
CA PRO A 41 -8.53 -4.33 4.22
C PRO A 41 -9.08 -4.85 2.89
N LEU A 42 -10.01 -4.11 2.26
CA LEU A 42 -10.59 -4.50 0.98
C LEU A 42 -9.57 -4.37 -0.16
N VAL A 43 -8.79 -3.29 -0.17
CA VAL A 43 -7.69 -3.13 -1.14
C VAL A 43 -6.61 -4.21 -0.91
N GLY A 44 -6.30 -4.51 0.35
CA GLY A 44 -5.38 -5.57 0.74
C GLY A 44 -5.81 -6.96 0.24
N VAL A 45 -7.10 -7.29 0.30
CA VAL A 45 -7.62 -8.54 -0.31
C VAL A 45 -7.40 -8.55 -1.81
N ALA A 46 -7.64 -7.43 -2.52
CA ALA A 46 -7.40 -7.35 -3.96
C ALA A 46 -5.90 -7.54 -4.30
N VAL A 47 -5.00 -6.91 -3.55
CA VAL A 47 -3.55 -7.08 -3.69
C VAL A 47 -3.14 -8.52 -3.41
N ALA A 48 -3.65 -9.14 -2.34
CA ALA A 48 -3.36 -10.52 -1.98
C ALA A 48 -3.84 -11.51 -3.06
N LEU A 49 -5.01 -11.29 -3.65
CA LEU A 49 -5.51 -12.11 -4.76
C LEU A 49 -4.59 -12.03 -5.98
N ILE A 50 -4.14 -10.82 -6.34
CA ILE A 50 -3.19 -10.64 -7.46
C ILE A 50 -1.87 -11.36 -7.15
N GLN A 51 -1.33 -11.21 -5.95
CA GLN A 51 -0.10 -11.89 -5.54
C GLN A 51 -0.24 -13.42 -5.51
N GLY A 52 -1.39 -13.93 -5.06
CA GLY A 52 -1.71 -15.35 -5.10
C GLY A 52 -1.75 -15.88 -6.53
N LEU A 53 -2.38 -15.15 -7.45
CA LEU A 53 -2.38 -15.52 -8.87
C LEU A 53 -0.96 -15.50 -9.47
N LEU A 54 -0.15 -14.50 -9.13
CA LEU A 54 1.24 -14.43 -9.56
C LEU A 54 2.06 -15.60 -9.01
N TRP A 55 1.82 -16.01 -7.76
CA TRP A 55 2.45 -17.20 -7.20
C TRP A 55 2.14 -18.45 -8.02
N GLN A 56 0.88 -18.65 -8.43
CA GLN A 56 0.52 -19.79 -9.28
C GLN A 56 1.23 -19.80 -10.65
N LEU A 57 1.71 -18.64 -11.13
CA LEU A 57 2.52 -18.54 -12.35
C LEU A 57 4.02 -18.79 -12.09
N VAL A 58 4.50 -18.44 -10.89
CA VAL A 58 5.92 -18.54 -10.51
C VAL A 58 6.27 -19.93 -9.98
N GLU A 59 5.37 -20.55 -9.22
CA GLU A 59 5.59 -21.85 -8.59
C GLU A 59 6.02 -22.96 -9.58
N PRO A 60 5.42 -23.08 -10.79
CA PRO A 60 5.83 -24.07 -11.78
C PRO A 60 7.25 -23.87 -12.36
N LEU A 61 7.89 -22.73 -12.11
CA LEU A 61 9.27 -22.47 -12.54
C LEU A 61 10.31 -23.19 -11.66
N HIS A 62 9.89 -23.81 -10.54
CA HIS A 62 10.75 -24.54 -9.61
C HIS A 62 11.98 -23.74 -9.12
N LEU A 63 11.82 -22.43 -9.00
CA LEU A 63 12.85 -21.55 -8.47
C LEU A 63 13.11 -21.85 -6.98
N PRO A 64 14.31 -21.55 -6.46
CA PRO A 64 14.50 -21.48 -5.01
C PRO A 64 13.45 -20.56 -4.38
N VAL A 65 12.86 -20.96 -3.26
CA VAL A 65 11.75 -20.24 -2.62
C VAL A 65 12.07 -18.76 -2.39
N ALA A 66 13.30 -18.45 -1.96
CA ALA A 66 13.75 -17.07 -1.77
C ALA A 66 13.73 -16.23 -3.07
N SER A 67 14.03 -16.85 -4.22
CA SER A 67 13.97 -16.17 -5.52
C SER A 67 12.52 -15.91 -5.94
N GLY A 68 11.62 -16.88 -5.73
CA GLY A 68 10.19 -16.71 -5.99
C GLY A 68 9.57 -15.61 -5.13
N ILE A 69 9.86 -15.60 -3.82
CA ILE A 69 9.40 -14.55 -2.90
C ILE A 69 9.96 -13.18 -3.31
N SER A 70 11.25 -13.10 -3.66
CA SER A 70 11.86 -11.84 -4.12
C SER A 70 11.16 -11.27 -5.36
N LEU A 71 10.80 -12.12 -6.33
CA LEU A 71 10.06 -11.71 -7.52
C LEU A 71 8.68 -11.15 -7.16
N LEU A 72 7.98 -11.83 -6.24
CA LEU A 72 6.69 -11.37 -5.72
C LEU A 72 6.80 -10.06 -4.94
N MET A 73 7.87 -9.85 -4.17
CA MET A 73 8.12 -8.56 -3.51
C MET A 73 8.31 -7.43 -4.52
N VAL A 74 9.08 -7.66 -5.59
CA VAL A 74 9.24 -6.65 -6.66
C VAL A 74 7.91 -6.37 -7.35
N ALA A 75 7.09 -7.40 -7.62
CA ALA A 75 5.75 -7.23 -8.19
C ALA A 75 4.83 -6.43 -7.26
N GLU A 76 4.85 -6.72 -5.96
CA GLU A 76 4.09 -5.98 -4.93
C GLU A 76 4.50 -4.51 -4.88
N MET A 77 5.81 -4.21 -4.89
CA MET A 77 6.31 -2.84 -4.95
C MET A 77 5.81 -2.09 -6.18
N GLY A 78 5.76 -2.74 -7.34
CA GLY A 78 5.16 -2.17 -8.55
C GLY A 78 3.66 -1.93 -8.40
N LEU A 79 2.95 -2.86 -7.77
CA LEU A 79 1.50 -2.83 -7.58
C LEU A 79 1.03 -1.80 -6.56
N THR A 80 1.80 -1.53 -5.50
CA THR A 80 1.43 -0.61 -4.42
C THR A 80 2.23 0.68 -4.44
N GLY A 81 3.27 0.77 -5.28
CA GLY A 81 4.24 1.87 -5.23
C GLY A 81 5.28 1.72 -4.11
N GLY A 82 5.37 0.55 -3.47
CA GLY A 82 6.33 0.28 -2.40
C GLY A 82 5.80 0.57 -0.99
N LEU A 83 4.50 0.80 -0.82
CA LEU A 83 3.91 1.24 0.44
C LEU A 83 4.12 0.24 1.60
N HIS A 84 4.07 -1.07 1.32
CA HIS A 84 4.34 -2.07 2.38
C HIS A 84 5.82 -2.08 2.77
N LEU A 85 6.73 -1.90 1.81
CA LEU A 85 8.16 -1.79 2.09
C LEU A 85 8.47 -0.53 2.89
N ASP A 86 7.88 0.60 2.52
CA ASP A 86 7.99 1.88 3.21
C ASP A 86 7.52 1.75 4.67
N GLY A 87 6.37 1.11 4.91
CA GLY A 87 5.89 0.82 6.27
C GLY A 87 6.85 -0.07 7.09
N VAL A 88 7.56 -1.01 6.46
CA VAL A 88 8.60 -1.81 7.14
C VAL A 88 9.81 -0.94 7.50
N MET A 89 10.25 -0.06 6.59
CA MET A 89 11.34 0.89 6.82
C MET A 89 10.99 1.88 7.93
N ASP A 90 9.81 2.51 7.86
CA ASP A 90 9.28 3.41 8.89
C ASP A 90 9.19 2.74 10.26
N THR A 91 8.79 1.46 10.29
CA THR A 91 8.73 0.69 11.55
C THR A 91 10.13 0.45 12.10
N ALA A 92 11.10 0.09 11.26
CA ALA A 92 12.50 -0.11 11.67
C ALA A 92 13.14 1.19 12.16
N ASP A 93 12.88 2.31 11.48
CA ASP A 93 13.34 3.64 11.86
C ASP A 93 12.69 4.08 13.18
N GLY A 94 11.39 3.85 13.34
CA GLY A 94 10.68 4.12 14.59
C GLY A 94 11.21 3.31 15.77
N LEU A 95 11.55 2.04 15.56
CA LEU A 95 12.14 1.19 16.60
C LEU A 95 13.58 1.59 16.94
N SER A 96 14.35 2.11 15.99
CA SER A 96 15.78 2.46 16.17
C SER A 96 16.02 3.90 16.64
N ALA A 97 15.11 4.84 16.36
CA ALA A 97 15.32 6.28 16.60
C ALA A 97 15.27 6.73 18.08
N GLY A 98 14.78 5.89 19.00
CA GLY A 98 14.73 6.20 20.44
C GLY A 98 14.04 7.54 20.74
N THR A 99 14.58 8.35 21.67
CA THR A 99 13.96 9.63 22.08
C THR A 99 14.08 10.75 21.04
N ALA A 100 14.86 10.58 19.97
CA ALA A 100 15.06 11.59 18.92
C ALA A 100 14.05 11.49 17.75
N GLN A 101 13.18 10.47 17.77
CA GLN A 101 12.24 10.11 16.71
C GLN A 101 11.39 11.28 16.17
N HIS A 102 10.91 12.16 17.06
CA HIS A 102 10.02 13.27 16.69
C HIS A 102 10.68 14.32 15.78
N LYS A 103 12.01 14.49 15.83
CA LYS A 103 12.72 15.47 14.98
C LYS A 103 12.96 14.93 13.58
N ALA A 104 13.28 13.64 13.46
CA ALA A 104 13.51 13.00 12.16
C ALA A 104 12.21 12.86 11.37
N MET A 105 11.12 12.44 12.02
CA MET A 105 9.79 12.30 11.38
C MET A 105 9.17 13.64 10.95
N ALA A 106 9.66 14.77 11.49
CA ALA A 106 9.20 16.10 11.10
C ALA A 106 9.93 16.66 9.86
N ASP A 107 11.01 16.02 9.42
CA ASP A 107 11.79 16.43 8.25
C ASP A 107 11.44 15.55 7.04
N SER A 108 10.64 16.10 6.12
CA SER A 108 10.23 15.41 4.89
C SER A 108 11.39 15.01 3.98
N ARG A 109 12.62 15.53 4.21
CA ARG A 109 13.80 15.21 3.40
C ARG A 109 14.49 13.91 3.80
N VAL A 110 14.11 13.33 4.94
CA VAL A 110 14.81 12.20 5.58
C VAL A 110 14.06 10.88 5.42
N GLY A 111 12.87 10.90 4.83
CA GLY A 111 12.06 9.70 4.58
C GLY A 111 12.63 8.77 3.50
N ALA A 112 12.31 7.48 3.60
CA ALA A 112 12.76 6.44 2.68
C ALA A 112 12.21 6.63 1.25
N MET A 113 11.04 7.25 1.14
CA MET A 113 10.39 7.61 -0.12
C MET A 113 10.01 9.11 -0.05
N GLY A 114 10.99 9.97 -0.36
CA GLY A 114 10.93 11.43 -0.16
C GLY A 114 9.75 12.19 -0.77
#